data_AF-A0A167LX65-F1
#
_entry.id   AF-A0A167LX65-F1
#
_cell.length_a   1.000
_cell.length_b   1.000
_cell.length_c   1.000
_cell.angle_alpha   90.00
_cell.angle_beta   90.00
_cell.angle_gamma   90.00
#
_symmetry.space_group_name_H-M   'P 1'
#
loop_
_entity.id
_entity.type
_entity.pdbx_description
1 polymer ?
#
loop_
_entity_poly.entity_id
_entity_poly.type
_entity_poly.pdbx_seq_one_letter_code
_entity_poly.pdbx_strand_id
1 'polypeptide(L)'
;MWILNQTKNLNKKRFLRTIWSLVVTSWIVMFTVLFATHEKSIQLAAVTVTAIATEGAIWCTAALMGVAVVESRKAIMRAVVHKLTGKKPF
;
A
#
# COMPACT_ATOMS: atom_id res chain seq x y z
N MET A 1 -2.57 -10.63 19.86
CA MET A 1 -2.99 -9.21 19.77
C MET A 1 -1.83 -8.20 19.77
N TRP A 2 -0.56 -8.64 19.76
CA TRP A 2 0.63 -7.76 19.86
C TRP A 2 1.15 -7.27 18.49
N ILE A 3 0.97 -8.05 17.43
CA ILE A 3 1.42 -7.75 16.06
C ILE A 3 0.67 -6.53 15.45
N LEU A 4 -0.62 -6.37 15.77
CA LEU A 4 -1.46 -5.27 15.27
C LEU A 4 -1.07 -3.89 15.82
N ASN A 5 -0.41 -3.83 16.98
CA ASN A 5 -0.02 -2.56 17.59
C ASN A 5 1.38 -2.11 17.11
N GLN A 6 2.24 -3.05 16.73
CA GLN A 6 3.52 -2.79 16.07
C GLN A 6 3.34 -2.15 14.67
N THR A 7 2.32 -2.57 13.92
CA THR A 7 2.03 -2.01 12.59
C THR A 7 1.40 -0.61 12.61
N LYS A 8 0.83 -0.19 13.74
CA LYS A 8 0.18 1.12 13.88
C LYS A 8 1.17 2.29 13.87
N ASN A 9 2.43 2.04 14.21
CA ASN A 9 3.50 3.05 14.29
C ASN A 9 4.53 2.95 13.15
N LEU A 10 4.44 1.90 12.32
CA LEU A 10 5.15 1.89 11.04
C LEU A 10 4.52 2.99 10.19
N ASN A 11 5.25 4.09 10.01
CA ASN A 11 4.88 5.22 9.17
C ASN A 11 4.21 4.68 7.88
N LYS A 12 2.87 4.78 7.78
CA LYS A 12 2.09 4.21 6.65
C LYS A 12 2.71 4.63 5.30
N LYS A 13 3.29 5.85 5.26
CA LYS A 13 4.07 6.39 4.14
C LYS A 13 5.35 5.60 3.82
N ARG A 14 6.11 5.17 4.84
CA ARG A 14 7.35 4.39 4.68
C ARG A 14 7.04 2.99 4.17
N PHE A 15 5.98 2.35 4.68
CA PHE A 15 5.54 1.04 4.19
C PHE A 15 5.06 1.10 2.74
N LEU A 16 4.24 2.11 2.37
CA LEU A 16 3.88 2.35 0.98
C LEU A 16 5.11 2.58 0.10
N ARG A 17 6.05 3.39 0.56
CA ARG A 17 7.26 3.71 -0.18
C ARG A 17 8.13 2.48 -0.40
N THR A 18 8.22 1.59 0.58
CA THR A 18 8.95 0.31 0.43
C THR A 18 8.26 -0.59 -0.59
N ILE A 19 6.94 -0.75 -0.52
CA ILE A 19 6.17 -1.54 -1.50
C ILE A 19 6.34 -0.97 -2.91
N TRP A 20 6.16 0.35 -3.07
CA TRP A 20 6.34 1.01 -4.36
C TRP A 20 7.77 0.93 -4.88
N SER A 21 8.78 1.00 -4.00
CA SER A 21 10.17 0.79 -4.41
C SER A 21 10.41 -0.61 -4.95
N LEU A 22 9.80 -1.62 -4.34
CA LEU A 22 9.85 -3.02 -4.80
C LEU A 22 9.21 -3.18 -6.18
N VAL A 23 8.07 -2.51 -6.43
CA VAL A 23 7.41 -2.50 -7.74
C VAL A 23 8.29 -1.84 -8.80
N VAL A 24 8.89 -0.67 -8.49
CA VAL A 24 9.80 0.03 -9.41
C VAL A 24 11.03 -0.82 -9.71
N THR A 25 11.62 -1.47 -8.70
CA THR A 25 12.74 -2.39 -8.91
C THR A 25 12.33 -3.58 -9.78
N SER A 26 11.14 -4.15 -9.57
CA SER A 26 10.63 -5.25 -10.40
C SER A 26 10.45 -4.83 -11.86
N TRP A 27 9.99 -3.61 -12.10
CA TRP A 27 9.89 -3.03 -13.45
C TRP A 27 11.26 -2.86 -14.11
N ILE A 28 12.28 -2.38 -13.37
CA ILE A 28 13.64 -2.24 -13.88
C ILE A 28 14.22 -3.61 -14.27
N VAL A 29 14.01 -4.63 -13.43
CA VAL A 29 14.42 -6.00 -13.73
C VAL A 29 13.70 -6.53 -14.97
N MET A 30 12.38 -6.33 -15.07
CA MET A 30 11.60 -6.73 -16.25
C MET A 30 12.13 -6.07 -17.52
N PHE A 31 12.38 -4.75 -17.49
CA PHE A 31 12.91 -4.01 -18.63
C PHE A 31 14.30 -4.53 -19.06
N THR A 32 15.16 -4.81 -18.08
CA THR A 32 16.51 -5.35 -18.33
C THR A 32 16.44 -6.74 -18.97
N VAL A 33 15.59 -7.63 -18.46
CA VAL A 33 15.41 -8.99 -18.99
C VAL A 33 14.83 -8.96 -20.41
N LEU A 34 13.87 -8.08 -20.68
CA LEU A 34 13.26 -7.95 -22.01
C LEU A 34 14.25 -7.54 -23.09
N PHE A 35 15.21 -6.68 -22.75
CA PHE A 35 16.25 -6.22 -23.68
C PHE A 35 17.49 -7.14 -23.73
N ALA A 36 17.77 -7.88 -22.66
CA ALA A 36 18.96 -8.74 -22.58
C ALA A 36 18.74 -10.19 -23.04
N THR A 37 17.48 -10.68 -23.11
CA THR A 37 17.20 -12.10 -23.40
C THR A 37 16.23 -12.27 -24.56
N HIS A 38 16.62 -13.12 -25.53
CA HIS A 38 15.78 -13.52 -26.67
C HIS A 38 14.90 -14.76 -26.37
N GLU A 39 15.12 -15.42 -25.24
CA GLU A 39 14.33 -16.58 -24.83
C GLU A 39 12.99 -16.17 -24.22
N LYS A 40 11.91 -16.58 -24.88
CA LYS A 40 10.52 -16.24 -24.50
C LYS A 40 10.14 -16.74 -23.09
N SER A 41 10.71 -17.85 -22.62
CA SER A 41 10.43 -18.42 -21.30
C SER A 41 10.89 -17.51 -20.15
N ILE A 42 12.06 -16.88 -20.30
CA ILE A 42 12.64 -15.99 -19.29
C ILE A 42 11.85 -14.67 -19.24
N GLN A 43 11.42 -14.16 -20.40
CA GLN A 43 10.54 -12.99 -20.48
C GLN A 43 9.19 -13.25 -19.82
N LEU A 44 8.56 -14.40 -20.06
CA LEU A 44 7.29 -14.79 -19.43
C LEU A 44 7.39 -14.85 -17.90
N ALA A 45 8.47 -15.46 -17.37
CA ALA A 45 8.69 -15.51 -15.93
C ALA A 45 8.86 -14.10 -15.31
N ALA A 46 9.63 -13.23 -15.96
CA ALA A 46 9.85 -11.86 -15.49
C ALA A 46 8.56 -11.01 -15.50
N VAL A 47 7.74 -11.13 -16.54
CA VAL A 47 6.45 -10.44 -16.62
C VAL A 47 5.48 -10.97 -15.57
N THR A 48 5.44 -12.29 -15.35
CA THR A 48 4.53 -12.90 -14.36
C THR A 48 4.85 -12.45 -12.94
N VAL A 49 6.13 -12.46 -12.56
CA VAL A 49 6.57 -11.97 -11.24
C VAL A 49 6.23 -10.48 -11.08
N THR A 50 6.44 -9.69 -12.13
CA THR A 50 6.10 -8.26 -12.12
C THR A 50 4.60 -8.03 -11.98
N ALA A 51 3.77 -8.81 -12.69
CA ALA A 51 2.31 -8.73 -12.58
C ALA A 51 1.83 -9.00 -11.15
N ILE A 52 2.30 -10.11 -10.55
CA ILE A 52 1.94 -10.49 -9.17
C ILE A 52 2.36 -9.40 -8.17
N ALA A 53 3.57 -8.84 -8.32
CA ALA A 53 4.05 -7.76 -7.47
C ALA A 53 3.17 -6.50 -7.59
N THR A 54 2.71 -6.19 -8.79
CA THR A 54 1.88 -5.01 -9.06
C THR A 54 0.46 -5.19 -8.49
N GLU A 55 -0.15 -6.36 -8.67
CA GLU A 55 -1.46 -6.69 -8.08
C GLU A 55 -1.43 -6.63 -6.55
N GLY A 56 -0.39 -7.20 -5.94
CA GLY A 56 -0.20 -7.15 -4.49
C GLY A 56 -0.06 -5.72 -3.97
N ALA A 57 0.65 -4.86 -4.70
CA ALA A 57 0.79 -3.44 -4.35
C ALA A 57 -0.53 -2.66 -4.47
N ILE A 58 -1.34 -2.96 -5.49
CA ILE A 58 -2.67 -2.35 -5.67
C ILE A 58 -3.58 -2.77 -4.51
N TRP A 59 -3.61 -4.04 -4.15
CA TRP A 59 -4.41 -4.54 -3.02
C TRP A 59 -3.99 -3.92 -1.69
N CYS A 60 -2.67 -3.80 -1.45
CA CYS A 60 -2.15 -3.13 -0.26
C CYS A 60 -2.56 -1.65 -0.22
N THR A 61 -2.52 -0.96 -1.36
CA THR A 61 -2.93 0.45 -1.46
C THR A 61 -4.44 0.60 -1.21
N ALA A 62 -5.25 -0.29 -1.79
CA ALA A 62 -6.70 -0.32 -1.59
C ALA A 62 -7.07 -0.59 -0.13
N ALA A 63 -6.40 -1.55 0.53
CA ALA A 63 -6.60 -1.83 1.95
C ALA A 63 -6.27 -0.62 2.82
N LEU A 64 -5.17 0.07 2.53
CA LEU A 64 -4.76 1.26 3.28
C LEU A 64 -5.68 2.46 3.05
N MET A 65 -6.16 2.67 1.82
CA MET A 65 -7.19 3.68 1.53
C MET A 65 -8.52 3.34 2.21
N GLY A 66 -8.93 2.07 2.22
CA GLY A 66 -10.15 1.62 2.90
C GLY A 66 -10.11 1.94 4.40
N VAL A 67 -8.99 1.65 5.06
CA VAL A 67 -8.80 2.01 6.48
C VAL A 67 -8.79 3.53 6.67
N ALA A 68 -8.12 4.28 5.78
CA ALA A 68 -8.07 5.74 5.86
C ALA A 68 -9.46 6.40 5.70
N VAL A 69 -10.32 5.87 4.82
CA VAL A 69 -11.69 6.36 4.62
C VAL A 69 -12.55 6.13 5.88
N VAL A 70 -12.42 4.96 6.50
CA VAL A 70 -13.14 4.65 7.76
C VAL A 70 -12.63 5.52 8.91
N GLU A 71 -11.32 5.72 9.03
CA GLU A 71 -10.72 6.64 10.01
C GLU A 71 -11.20 8.08 9.79
N SER A 72 -11.28 8.52 8.52
CA SER A 72 -11.76 9.85 8.15
C SER A 72 -13.23 10.05 8.50
N ARG A 73 -14.10 9.08 8.21
CA ARG A 73 -15.52 9.12 8.62
C ARG A 73 -15.66 9.18 10.13
N LYS A 74 -14.87 8.41 10.89
CA LYS A 74 -14.86 8.48 12.36
C LYS A 74 -14.35 9.82 12.88
N ALA A 75 -13.40 10.47 12.21
CA ALA A 75 -12.91 11.78 12.59
C ALA A 75 -13.96 12.87 12.34
N ILE A 76 -14.62 12.84 11.19
CA ILE A 76 -15.72 13.76 10.85
C ILE A 76 -16.89 13.57 11.82
N MET A 77 -17.30 12.31 12.08
CA MET A 77 -18.38 12.02 13.02
C MET A 77 -18.07 12.56 14.42
N ARG A 78 -16.83 12.39 14.90
CA ARG A 78 -16.38 12.99 16.18
C ARG A 78 -16.43 14.51 16.17
N ALA A 79 -16.00 15.15 15.07
CA ALA A 79 -16.05 16.60 14.94
C ALA A 79 -17.49 17.12 14.93
N VAL A 80 -18.40 16.44 14.24
CA VAL A 80 -19.83 16.76 14.22
C VAL A 80 -20.47 16.57 15.60
N VAL A 81 -20.22 15.43 16.25
CA VAL A 81 -20.71 15.17 17.62
C VAL A 81 -20.19 16.23 18.58
N HIS A 82 -18.91 16.59 18.51
CA HIS A 82 -18.30 17.64 19.34
C HIS A 82 -18.96 19.01 19.09
N LYS A 83 -19.23 19.38 17.83
CA LYS A 83 -19.96 20.61 17.48
C LYS A 83 -21.38 20.62 18.06
N LEU A 84 -22.05 19.47 18.09
CA LEU A 84 -23.44 19.34 18.55
C LEU A 84 -23.58 19.22 20.08
N THR A 85 -22.61 18.60 20.76
CA THR A 85 -22.67 18.39 22.23
C THR A 85 -21.83 19.40 23.02
N GLY A 86 -20.99 20.22 22.39
CA GLY A 86 -20.24 21.31 23.03
C GLY A 86 -19.24 20.88 24.11
N LYS A 87 -19.02 19.58 24.32
CA LYS A 87 -18.21 19.04 25.41
C LYS A 87 -16.73 19.06 25.00
N LYS A 88 -15.94 19.97 25.60
CA LYS A 88 -14.48 19.99 25.49
C LYS A 88 -13.90 18.66 25.99
N PRO A 89 -12.94 18.03 25.28
CA PRO A 89 -12.24 16.87 25.81
C PRO A 89 -11.34 17.32 26.98
N PHE A 90 -11.54 16.69 28.15
CA PHE A 90 -10.53 16.62 29.20
C PHE A 90 -9.49 15.55 28.84
#